data_AF-A0A1H7A901-F1
#
_entry.id   AF-A0A1H7A901-F1
#
_cell.length_a   1.000
_cell.length_b   1.000
_cell.length_c   1.000
_cell.angle_alpha   90.00
_cell.angle_beta   90.00
_cell.angle_gamma   90.00
#
_symmetry.space_group_name_H-M   'P 1'
#
loop_
_entity.id
_entity.type
_entity.pdbx_description
1 polymer ?
#
loop_
_entity_poly.entity_id
_entity_poly.type
_entity_poly.pdbx_seq_one_letter_code
_entity_poly.pdbx_strand_id
1 'polypeptide(L)'
;MAYDKNFPANDGFLAEFPEKQRAQIEAIINDAIVNAKTVQNLDVGNDNGNIPVANGTECNNLNAGLLNGKMASDMAPKVHGHDTATPSSDGFLSNVDKKKLDTIAENAQVNQNVFADIKIGDLTLQPDAPDDTLEFVAGTNIALTPDTTNDKVTIAITGKVATAAMADNATKATNADVAARCTGNAATATTAAACSGNAATATSAGTLSVTLPISKGGTGATTAAAVLTALGISSTATELNHLDGITATLTELNYVDGVTSPIQTQINAKAPVASPTFTGKVTASSFSGALSGNAATASNASLLNGSTAAQLIAAAGGVVAQNLGVNGYVKFFNGFIVQWGRWKVNSGWNTKTAFPIGFKNACLSVNLSVYYANGTPTSDLYYTSVGIKYFDETGIYAGTNSTDNNCFYIVVGW
;
A
#
# COMPACT_ATOMS: atom_id res chain seq x y z
N MET A 1 25.48 -159.73 33.62
CA MET A 1 24.83 -160.71 34.54
C MET A 1 25.77 -160.93 35.72
N ALA A 2 25.26 -161.14 36.93
CA ALA A 2 26.11 -161.36 38.11
C ALA A 2 26.47 -162.84 38.28
N TYR A 3 27.63 -163.11 38.88
CA TYR A 3 28.12 -164.46 39.19
C TYR A 3 27.38 -165.05 40.40
N ASP A 4 26.80 -166.25 40.24
CA ASP A 4 26.28 -167.05 41.36
C ASP A 4 27.29 -168.14 41.72
N LYS A 5 27.75 -168.11 42.98
CA LYS A 5 28.71 -169.06 43.56
C LYS A 5 28.16 -170.49 43.74
N ASN A 6 26.85 -170.70 43.57
CA ASN A 6 26.19 -171.98 43.84
C ASN A 6 26.10 -172.90 42.60
N PHE A 7 26.51 -172.42 41.41
CA PHE A 7 26.73 -173.32 40.28
C PHE A 7 27.90 -174.27 40.56
N PRO A 8 27.88 -175.52 40.06
CA PRO A 8 29.05 -176.39 40.13
C PRO A 8 30.25 -175.72 39.45
N ALA A 9 31.47 -176.05 39.91
CA ALA A 9 32.69 -175.55 39.30
C ALA A 9 32.69 -175.87 37.81
N ASN A 10 32.84 -174.84 36.97
CA ASN A 10 32.76 -174.98 35.53
C ASN A 10 34.13 -175.41 34.98
N ASP A 11 34.45 -176.68 35.19
CA ASP A 11 35.74 -177.29 34.85
C ASP A 11 35.95 -177.46 33.33
N GLY A 12 34.93 -177.14 32.52
CA GLY A 12 35.00 -177.13 31.05
C GLY A 12 35.66 -175.85 30.51
N PHE A 13 36.65 -176.01 29.65
CA PHE A 13 37.46 -174.91 29.13
C PHE A 13 36.89 -174.35 27.82
N LEU A 14 37.08 -173.05 27.57
CA LEU A 14 36.68 -172.36 26.32
C LEU A 14 37.28 -172.97 25.03
N ALA A 15 38.29 -173.84 25.15
CA ALA A 15 38.83 -174.63 24.04
C ALA A 15 37.87 -175.72 23.52
N GLU A 16 36.92 -176.17 24.35
CA GLU A 16 35.97 -177.26 24.05
C GLU A 16 34.75 -176.77 23.22
N PHE A 17 34.59 -175.45 23.07
CA PHE A 17 33.54 -174.87 22.23
C PHE A 17 33.89 -174.93 20.73
N PRO A 18 32.91 -175.21 19.83
CA PRO A 18 33.11 -175.16 18.39
C PRO A 18 33.73 -173.84 17.91
N GLU A 19 34.79 -173.96 17.12
CA GLU A 19 35.73 -172.86 16.84
C GLU A 19 35.08 -171.59 16.28
N LYS A 20 34.04 -171.73 15.44
CA LYS A 20 33.28 -170.60 14.89
C LYS A 20 32.52 -169.80 15.96
N GLN A 21 32.04 -170.45 17.02
CA GLN A 21 31.33 -169.80 18.12
C GLN A 21 32.31 -169.06 19.03
N ARG A 22 33.50 -169.63 19.27
CA ARG A 22 34.60 -168.96 19.99
C ARG A 22 35.00 -167.65 19.29
N ALA A 23 35.19 -167.70 17.96
CA ALA A 23 35.49 -166.52 17.15
C ALA A 23 34.37 -165.46 17.15
N GLN A 24 33.09 -165.86 17.14
CA GLN A 24 31.98 -164.90 17.28
C GLN A 24 31.95 -164.23 18.67
N ILE A 25 32.29 -164.95 19.74
CA ILE A 25 32.37 -164.39 21.10
C ILE A 25 33.51 -163.36 21.19
N GLU A 26 34.70 -163.65 20.65
CA GLU A 26 35.79 -162.66 20.57
C GLU A 26 35.40 -161.44 19.72
N ALA A 27 34.70 -161.62 18.61
CA ALA A 27 34.25 -160.53 17.74
C ALA A 27 33.11 -159.68 18.36
N ILE A 28 32.35 -160.23 19.31
CA ILE A 28 31.37 -159.48 20.12
C ILE A 28 32.08 -158.72 21.25
N ILE A 29 33.07 -159.32 21.90
CA ILE A 29 33.84 -158.69 22.99
C ILE A 29 34.68 -157.50 22.49
N ASN A 30 35.16 -157.55 21.25
CA ASN A 30 35.93 -156.48 20.61
C ASN A 30 35.08 -155.54 19.75
N ASP A 31 33.77 -155.40 20.03
CA ASP A 31 32.77 -154.53 19.37
C ASP A 31 32.62 -154.67 17.83
N ALA A 32 33.30 -155.63 17.20
CA ALA A 32 33.43 -155.77 15.74
C ALA A 32 32.14 -156.21 15.02
N ILE A 33 31.12 -156.67 15.76
CA ILE A 33 29.82 -157.12 15.23
C ILE A 33 28.66 -156.17 15.59
N VAL A 34 28.81 -155.35 16.64
CA VAL A 34 27.77 -154.42 17.12
C VAL A 34 28.42 -153.16 17.71
N ASN A 35 28.57 -152.13 16.87
CA ASN A 35 29.05 -150.81 17.31
C ASN A 35 27.98 -150.11 18.17
N ALA A 36 28.06 -150.29 19.49
CA ALA A 36 27.04 -149.83 20.44
C ALA A 36 27.06 -148.31 20.74
N LYS A 37 27.86 -147.50 20.03
CA LYS A 37 28.02 -146.05 20.30
C LYS A 37 27.36 -145.14 19.26
N THR A 38 27.31 -145.55 18.00
CA THR A 38 26.76 -144.73 16.90
C THR A 38 25.50 -145.35 16.31
N VAL A 39 24.53 -144.54 15.88
CA VAL A 39 23.38 -145.02 15.09
C VAL A 39 23.61 -144.66 13.63
N GLN A 40 23.62 -145.66 12.74
CA GLN A 40 23.95 -145.50 11.32
C GLN A 40 25.29 -144.78 11.05
N ASN A 41 26.30 -145.06 11.89
CA ASN A 41 27.64 -144.42 11.88
C ASN A 41 27.64 -142.91 12.23
N LEU A 42 26.56 -142.38 12.79
CA LEU A 42 26.49 -141.01 13.30
C LEU A 42 26.58 -140.99 14.84
N ASP A 43 27.36 -140.05 15.37
CA ASP A 43 27.38 -139.72 16.80
C ASP A 43 26.20 -138.82 17.18
N VAL A 44 25.94 -138.66 18.48
CA VAL A 44 24.94 -137.74 19.02
C VAL A 44 25.60 -136.41 19.44
N GLY A 45 25.07 -135.28 18.97
CA GLY A 45 25.70 -133.98 19.25
C GLY A 45 25.12 -132.81 18.46
N ASN A 46 25.73 -131.63 18.63
CA ASN A 46 25.33 -130.38 17.99
C ASN A 46 26.11 -130.08 16.69
N ASP A 47 27.19 -130.84 16.41
CA ASP A 47 28.05 -130.65 15.25
C ASP A 47 27.42 -131.11 13.94
N ASN A 48 27.93 -130.57 12.83
CA ASN A 48 27.46 -130.89 11.49
C ASN A 48 27.62 -132.39 11.17
N GLY A 49 26.51 -133.04 10.81
CA GLY A 49 26.45 -134.47 10.45
C GLY A 49 26.02 -135.39 11.59
N ASN A 50 26.06 -134.93 12.85
CA ASN A 50 25.63 -135.73 14.00
C ASN A 50 24.10 -135.74 14.17
N ILE A 51 23.60 -136.70 14.95
CA ILE A 51 22.20 -136.79 15.35
C ILE A 51 21.91 -135.66 16.36
N PRO A 52 21.02 -134.70 16.05
CA PRO A 52 20.80 -133.52 16.88
C PRO A 52 20.28 -133.83 18.29
N VAL A 53 20.76 -133.08 19.28
CA VAL A 53 20.37 -133.22 20.69
C VAL A 53 19.78 -131.92 21.25
N ALA A 54 18.64 -132.02 21.93
CA ALA A 54 17.92 -130.88 22.52
C ALA A 54 18.53 -130.46 23.87
N ASN A 55 19.75 -129.91 23.84
CA ASN A 55 20.53 -129.52 25.03
C ASN A 55 20.66 -127.99 25.25
N GLY A 56 20.06 -127.17 24.39
CA GLY A 56 20.12 -125.71 24.46
C GLY A 56 21.25 -125.06 23.66
N THR A 57 22.19 -125.85 23.12
CA THR A 57 23.19 -125.39 22.14
C THR A 57 22.61 -125.47 20.73
N GLU A 58 22.93 -124.51 19.86
CA GLU A 58 22.48 -124.54 18.46
C GLU A 58 23.03 -125.77 17.72
N CYS A 59 22.17 -126.47 16.97
CA CYS A 59 22.57 -127.63 16.17
C CYS A 59 22.94 -127.18 14.76
N ASN A 60 24.22 -127.33 14.40
CA ASN A 60 24.87 -126.82 13.19
C ASN A 60 24.50 -127.59 11.90
N ASN A 61 23.20 -127.69 11.63
CA ASN A 61 22.62 -128.02 10.31
C ASN A 61 21.09 -127.79 10.23
N LEU A 62 20.41 -127.56 11.35
CA LEU A 62 18.94 -127.39 11.38
C LEU A 62 18.47 -125.94 11.15
N ASN A 63 19.39 -125.00 10.89
CA ASN A 63 19.10 -123.57 10.74
C ASN A 63 18.33 -122.96 11.94
N ALA A 64 18.58 -123.45 13.15
CA ALA A 64 17.72 -123.18 14.31
C ALA A 64 17.70 -121.69 14.73
N GLY A 65 18.77 -120.93 14.49
CA GLY A 65 18.86 -119.48 14.68
C GLY A 65 18.38 -118.63 13.48
N LEU A 66 17.88 -119.23 12.39
CA LEU A 66 17.51 -118.52 11.15
C LEU A 66 16.01 -118.62 10.86
N LEU A 67 15.31 -117.48 10.79
CA LEU A 67 13.92 -117.44 10.34
C LEU A 67 13.89 -117.32 8.81
N ASN A 68 13.34 -118.33 8.12
CA ASN A 68 13.31 -118.42 6.65
C ASN A 68 14.70 -118.24 5.98
N GLY A 69 15.77 -118.73 6.64
CA GLY A 69 17.15 -118.63 6.13
C GLY A 69 17.82 -117.26 6.31
N LYS A 70 17.23 -116.36 7.10
CA LYS A 70 17.77 -115.02 7.41
C LYS A 70 18.11 -114.86 8.89
N MET A 71 19.12 -114.05 9.17
CA MET A 71 19.50 -113.65 10.54
C MET A 71 18.59 -112.53 11.05
N ALA A 72 18.52 -112.35 12.37
CA ALA A 72 17.74 -111.27 12.99
C ALA A 72 18.18 -109.86 12.50
N SER A 73 19.46 -109.70 12.14
CA SER A 73 20.01 -108.48 11.52
C SER A 73 19.39 -108.13 10.16
N ASP A 74 18.81 -109.11 9.46
CA ASP A 74 18.23 -108.92 8.12
C ASP A 74 16.74 -108.51 8.19
N MET A 75 16.18 -108.50 9.39
CA MET A 75 14.78 -108.14 9.69
C MET A 75 14.64 -106.75 10.32
N ALA A 76 15.74 -106.12 10.71
CA ALA A 76 15.79 -104.74 11.20
C ALA A 76 16.58 -103.85 10.21
N PRO A 77 16.10 -102.65 9.85
CA PRO A 77 16.89 -101.71 9.05
C PRO A 77 18.22 -101.39 9.73
N LYS A 78 19.34 -101.54 8.99
CA LYS A 78 20.71 -101.34 9.49
C LYS A 78 20.94 -99.96 10.13
N VAL A 79 20.15 -98.97 9.73
CA VAL A 79 19.96 -97.69 10.41
C VAL A 79 18.46 -97.38 10.33
N HIS A 80 17.88 -96.90 11.42
CA HIS A 80 16.63 -96.14 11.37
C HIS A 80 16.98 -94.66 11.58
N GLY A 81 16.33 -93.76 10.86
CA GLY A 81 16.61 -92.34 10.90
C GLY A 81 15.39 -91.54 10.44
N HIS A 82 15.35 -90.28 10.84
CA HIS A 82 14.34 -89.31 10.43
C HIS A 82 15.03 -88.22 9.61
N ASP A 83 14.34 -87.71 8.59
CA ASP A 83 14.83 -86.57 7.82
C ASP A 83 14.94 -85.31 8.69
N THR A 84 15.74 -84.35 8.24
CA THR A 84 15.83 -83.03 8.88
C THR A 84 14.48 -82.33 8.78
N ALA A 85 13.87 -82.00 9.92
CA ALA A 85 12.61 -81.27 9.96
C ALA A 85 12.74 -79.91 9.24
N THR A 86 11.78 -79.60 8.37
CA THR A 86 11.75 -78.35 7.59
C THR A 86 10.45 -77.57 7.88
N PRO A 87 10.33 -76.31 7.43
CA PRO A 87 9.06 -75.59 7.47
C PRO A 87 7.93 -76.22 6.62
N SER A 88 8.18 -77.28 5.84
CA SER A 88 7.17 -77.97 5.03
C SER A 88 7.05 -79.48 5.31
N SER A 89 7.99 -80.10 6.01
CA SER A 89 8.03 -81.54 6.28
C SER A 89 8.45 -81.84 7.72
N ASP A 90 7.80 -82.83 8.34
CA ASP A 90 8.17 -83.32 9.66
C ASP A 90 9.52 -84.05 9.62
N GLY A 91 10.16 -84.18 10.78
CA GLY A 91 11.39 -84.93 10.98
C GLY A 91 11.45 -85.48 12.41
N PHE A 92 12.55 -85.24 13.13
CA PHE A 92 12.60 -85.45 14.59
C PHE A 92 11.66 -84.53 15.39
N LEU A 93 11.19 -83.43 14.80
CA LEU A 93 10.11 -82.58 15.32
C LEU A 93 9.12 -82.22 14.20
N SER A 94 7.95 -81.71 14.58
CA SER A 94 6.92 -81.33 13.61
C SER A 94 7.30 -80.10 12.79
N ASN A 95 6.77 -79.98 11.57
CA ASN A 95 6.91 -78.78 10.74
C ASN A 95 6.24 -77.54 11.37
N VAL A 96 5.30 -77.74 12.30
CA VAL A 96 4.65 -76.68 13.08
C VAL A 96 5.62 -76.13 14.14
N ASP A 97 6.30 -77.00 14.87
CA ASP A 97 7.25 -76.59 15.90
C ASP A 97 8.55 -76.09 15.27
N LYS A 98 8.94 -76.61 14.10
CA LYS A 98 10.07 -76.08 13.32
C LYS A 98 9.82 -74.63 12.91
N LYS A 99 8.62 -74.28 12.44
CA LYS A 99 8.22 -72.88 12.17
C LYS A 99 8.32 -71.99 13.41
N LYS A 100 7.90 -72.47 14.59
CA LYS A 100 8.01 -71.70 15.84
C LYS A 100 9.47 -71.44 16.17
N LEU A 101 10.31 -72.47 16.17
CA LEU A 101 11.74 -72.35 16.45
C LEU A 101 12.44 -71.45 15.42
N ASP A 102 12.05 -71.50 14.15
CA ASP A 102 12.59 -70.64 13.09
C ASP A 102 12.17 -69.16 13.20
N THR A 103 11.22 -68.83 14.09
CA THR A 103 10.92 -67.42 14.46
C THR A 103 11.70 -66.92 15.68
N ILE A 104 12.48 -67.78 16.34
CA ILE A 104 13.33 -67.41 17.47
C ILE A 104 14.70 -66.99 16.95
N ALA A 105 15.19 -65.83 17.37
CA ALA A 105 16.50 -65.34 16.98
C ALA A 105 17.64 -66.21 17.54
N GLU A 106 18.75 -66.29 16.80
CA GLU A 106 19.94 -67.02 17.25
C GLU A 106 20.48 -66.40 18.56
N ASN A 107 20.72 -67.24 19.57
CA ASN A 107 21.11 -66.86 20.94
C ASN A 107 20.01 -66.16 21.79
N ALA A 108 18.73 -66.22 21.41
CA ALA A 108 17.64 -65.77 22.27
C ALA A 108 17.61 -66.54 23.61
N GLN A 109 17.33 -65.84 24.71
CA GLN A 109 17.40 -66.41 26.06
C GLN A 109 16.04 -66.44 26.77
N VAL A 110 15.89 -67.35 27.73
CA VAL A 110 14.73 -67.37 28.63
C VAL A 110 14.77 -66.10 29.48
N ASN A 111 13.67 -65.34 29.49
CA ASN A 111 13.56 -64.05 30.15
C ASN A 111 14.61 -63.04 29.63
N GLN A 112 14.72 -62.92 28.30
CA GLN A 112 15.48 -61.83 27.67
C GLN A 112 14.70 -60.51 27.73
N ASN A 113 15.39 -59.43 28.09
CA ASN A 113 14.80 -58.09 28.23
C ASN A 113 14.11 -57.64 26.92
N VAL A 114 12.96 -56.97 27.04
CA VAL A 114 12.05 -56.62 25.93
C VAL A 114 12.71 -55.69 24.89
N PHE A 115 13.73 -54.94 25.29
CA PHE A 115 14.57 -54.09 24.44
C PHE A 115 16.05 -54.25 24.86
N ALA A 116 16.98 -53.86 23.99
CA ALA A 116 18.43 -53.92 24.28
C ALA A 116 18.98 -52.55 24.72
N ASP A 117 18.89 -51.56 23.83
CA ASP A 117 19.34 -50.18 24.05
C ASP A 117 18.27 -49.21 23.53
N ILE A 118 17.98 -48.14 24.27
CA ILE A 118 17.16 -47.02 23.80
C ILE A 118 18.01 -45.75 23.89
N LYS A 119 18.44 -45.22 22.74
CA LYS A 119 19.31 -44.04 22.66
C LYS A 119 18.52 -42.74 22.49
N ILE A 120 18.72 -41.80 23.42
CA ILE A 120 18.08 -40.49 23.48
C ILE A 120 19.18 -39.42 23.50
N GLY A 121 19.56 -38.93 22.32
CA GLY A 121 20.72 -38.05 22.17
C GLY A 121 22.00 -38.80 22.51
N ASP A 122 22.72 -38.34 23.54
CA ASP A 122 23.95 -39.00 24.04
C ASP A 122 23.69 -40.02 25.16
N LEU A 123 22.48 -40.05 25.74
CA LEU A 123 22.10 -41.02 26.76
C LEU A 123 21.63 -42.33 26.11
N THR A 124 22.08 -43.46 26.63
CA THR A 124 21.50 -44.78 26.36
C THR A 124 20.79 -45.28 27.62
N LEU A 125 19.53 -45.66 27.48
CA LEU A 125 18.79 -46.41 28.50
C LEU A 125 18.94 -47.91 28.19
N GLN A 126 19.40 -48.67 29.18
CA GLN A 126 19.46 -50.13 29.15
C GLN A 126 18.51 -50.67 30.21
N PRO A 127 17.77 -51.76 29.94
CA PRO A 127 17.02 -52.47 30.97
C PRO A 127 17.99 -53.25 31.87
N ASP A 128 17.84 -53.11 33.19
CA ASP A 128 18.65 -53.81 34.19
C ASP A 128 17.99 -55.09 34.71
N ALA A 129 16.69 -55.29 34.42
CA ALA A 129 15.95 -56.51 34.71
C ALA A 129 15.21 -57.08 33.47
N PRO A 130 14.98 -58.42 33.42
CA PRO A 130 14.17 -59.04 32.38
C PRO A 130 12.74 -58.50 32.22
N ASP A 131 12.12 -58.11 33.33
CA ASP A 131 10.71 -57.69 33.41
C ASP A 131 10.52 -56.17 33.19
N ASP A 132 11.57 -55.47 32.76
CA ASP A 132 11.56 -54.01 32.61
C ASP A 132 10.57 -53.49 31.56
N THR A 133 9.84 -52.45 31.94
CA THR A 133 8.81 -51.81 31.10
C THR A 133 9.24 -50.42 30.68
N LEU A 134 9.20 -50.14 29.37
CA LEU A 134 9.41 -48.81 28.82
C LEU A 134 8.18 -47.91 29.04
N GLU A 135 8.24 -47.03 30.04
CA GLU A 135 7.20 -46.00 30.25
C GLU A 135 7.45 -44.75 29.38
N PHE A 136 6.39 -44.25 28.72
CA PHE A 136 6.40 -42.96 28.05
C PHE A 136 5.55 -41.95 28.83
N VAL A 137 6.21 -41.00 29.51
CA VAL A 137 5.54 -39.92 30.26
C VAL A 137 5.37 -38.67 29.37
N ALA A 138 4.17 -38.10 29.35
CA ALA A 138 3.88 -36.90 28.55
C ALA A 138 4.47 -35.63 29.17
N GLY A 139 5.49 -35.05 28.53
CA GLY A 139 6.07 -33.77 28.92
C GLY A 139 5.19 -32.56 28.56
N THR A 140 5.55 -31.37 29.07
CA THR A 140 4.84 -30.12 28.78
C THR A 140 4.72 -29.88 27.26
N ASN A 141 3.52 -29.57 26.78
CA ASN A 141 3.17 -29.37 25.37
C ASN A 141 3.39 -30.60 24.46
N ILE A 142 3.55 -31.80 25.03
CA ILE A 142 3.53 -33.07 24.30
C ILE A 142 2.26 -33.85 24.68
N ALA A 143 1.58 -34.44 23.71
CA ALA A 143 0.60 -35.48 23.93
C ALA A 143 1.11 -36.81 23.42
N LEU A 144 0.76 -37.86 24.16
CA LEU A 144 0.95 -39.25 23.80
C LEU A 144 -0.44 -39.87 23.65
N THR A 145 -0.70 -40.51 22.52
CA THR A 145 -1.98 -41.16 22.25
C THR A 145 -1.71 -42.61 21.84
N PRO A 146 -1.95 -43.59 22.74
CA PRO A 146 -1.84 -45.00 22.41
C PRO A 146 -3.02 -45.46 21.55
N ASP A 147 -2.75 -46.40 20.66
CA ASP A 147 -3.68 -47.11 19.80
C ASP A 147 -3.40 -48.61 19.99
N THR A 148 -4.24 -49.25 20.81
CA THR A 148 -4.15 -50.68 21.16
C THR A 148 -4.80 -51.60 20.12
N THR A 149 -5.13 -51.08 18.94
CA THR A 149 -5.62 -51.87 17.79
C THR A 149 -4.57 -51.99 16.70
N ASN A 150 -3.69 -50.99 16.59
CA ASN A 150 -2.59 -50.94 15.62
C ASN A 150 -1.20 -50.94 16.29
N ASP A 151 -1.11 -51.36 17.55
CA ASP A 151 0.11 -51.46 18.37
C ASP A 151 1.03 -50.23 18.29
N LYS A 152 0.43 -49.04 18.40
CA LYS A 152 1.06 -47.76 18.07
C LYS A 152 0.92 -46.73 19.18
N VAL A 153 1.94 -45.89 19.35
CA VAL A 153 1.83 -44.61 20.08
C VAL A 153 2.01 -43.46 19.10
N THR A 154 1.12 -42.47 19.16
CA THR A 154 1.26 -41.21 18.42
C THR A 154 1.79 -40.13 19.38
N ILE A 155 2.92 -39.52 19.02
CA ILE A 155 3.52 -38.40 19.75
C ILE A 155 3.20 -37.11 19.00
N ALA A 156 2.59 -36.13 19.66
CA ALA A 156 2.14 -34.88 19.05
C ALA A 156 2.50 -33.66 19.91
N ILE A 157 2.73 -32.50 19.27
CA ILE A 157 2.93 -31.22 19.96
C ILE A 157 1.56 -30.55 20.15
N THR A 158 1.22 -30.21 21.39
CA THR A 158 -0.10 -29.67 21.78
C THR A 158 -0.10 -28.21 22.26
N GLY A 159 1.07 -27.59 22.40
CA GLY A 159 1.20 -26.20 22.86
C GLY A 159 2.37 -25.46 22.21
N LYS A 160 2.53 -24.18 22.57
CA LYS A 160 3.56 -23.31 21.97
C LYS A 160 4.96 -23.72 22.40
N VAL A 161 5.83 -24.01 21.44
CA VAL A 161 7.25 -24.29 21.70
C VAL A 161 7.96 -22.96 21.95
N ALA A 162 8.50 -22.76 23.16
CA ALA A 162 8.95 -21.45 23.62
C ALA A 162 10.20 -20.91 22.92
N THR A 163 11.09 -21.79 22.43
CA THR A 163 12.45 -21.42 21.97
C THR A 163 12.96 -22.26 20.78
N ALA A 164 12.09 -22.59 19.82
CA ALA A 164 12.50 -23.39 18.65
C ALA A 164 12.51 -22.56 17.34
N ALA A 165 13.69 -22.42 16.75
CA ALA A 165 13.89 -21.86 15.40
C ALA A 165 13.27 -22.71 14.27
N MET A 166 12.62 -23.83 14.60
CA MET A 166 11.84 -24.66 13.68
C MET A 166 10.34 -24.34 13.69
N ALA A 167 9.86 -23.46 14.57
CA ALA A 167 8.45 -23.02 14.58
C ALA A 167 8.04 -22.38 13.24
N ASP A 168 8.98 -21.66 12.58
CA ASP A 168 8.78 -21.01 11.29
C ASP A 168 8.49 -22.01 10.14
N ASN A 169 8.88 -23.28 10.29
CA ASN A 169 8.65 -24.31 9.28
C ASN A 169 7.26 -24.99 9.41
N ALA A 170 6.50 -24.68 10.47
CA ALA A 170 5.13 -25.15 10.62
C ALA A 170 4.18 -24.27 9.81
N THR A 171 3.66 -24.79 8.69
CA THR A 171 2.78 -24.08 7.72
C THR A 171 1.42 -23.62 8.26
N LYS A 172 1.22 -23.64 9.58
CA LYS A 172 0.03 -23.15 10.30
C LYS A 172 0.37 -22.17 11.45
N ALA A 173 1.65 -21.84 11.69
CA ALA A 173 2.06 -20.86 12.70
C ALA A 173 1.69 -19.41 12.33
N THR A 174 1.41 -19.16 11.05
CA THR A 174 1.25 -17.82 10.44
C THR A 174 0.15 -16.94 11.05
N ASN A 175 -0.92 -17.51 11.62
CA ASN A 175 -2.05 -16.71 12.10
C ASN A 175 -1.96 -16.35 13.59
N ALA A 176 -1.32 -17.19 14.42
CA ALA A 176 -1.29 -16.99 15.86
C ALA A 176 -0.24 -15.93 16.27
N ASP A 177 0.97 -16.00 15.72
CA ASP A 177 2.04 -15.07 16.06
C ASP A 177 1.90 -13.71 15.37
N VAL A 178 1.24 -13.63 14.20
CA VAL A 178 0.85 -12.33 13.62
C VAL A 178 -0.20 -11.64 14.47
N ALA A 179 -1.16 -12.38 15.05
CA ALA A 179 -2.11 -11.82 16.01
C ALA A 179 -1.40 -11.35 17.29
N ALA A 180 -0.51 -12.16 17.87
CA ALA A 180 0.24 -11.80 19.07
C ALA A 180 1.14 -10.56 18.89
N ARG A 181 1.76 -10.40 17.71
CA ARG A 181 2.53 -9.19 17.34
C ARG A 181 1.68 -7.93 17.23
N CYS A 182 0.36 -8.06 17.09
CA CYS A 182 -0.60 -6.96 16.98
C CYS A 182 -1.44 -6.72 18.24
N THR A 183 -1.41 -7.61 19.24
CA THR A 183 -2.07 -7.42 20.55
C THR A 183 -1.13 -6.94 21.65
N GLY A 184 0.19 -6.93 21.40
CA GLY A 184 1.18 -6.33 22.30
C GLY A 184 1.02 -4.81 22.40
N ASN A 185 1.10 -4.29 23.63
CA ASN A 185 1.09 -2.87 23.95
C ASN A 185 2.05 -2.06 23.06
N ALA A 186 1.53 -0.98 22.45
CA ALA A 186 2.29 -0.08 21.56
C ALA A 186 3.60 0.45 22.16
N ALA A 187 3.71 0.54 23.50
CA ALA A 187 4.93 0.95 24.21
C ALA A 187 6.12 -0.02 24.05
N THR A 188 5.91 -1.26 23.59
CA THR A 188 6.96 -2.30 23.44
C THR A 188 7.24 -2.71 21.99
N ALA A 189 6.52 -2.15 21.01
CA ALA A 189 6.65 -2.50 19.60
C ALA A 189 7.81 -1.75 18.91
N THR A 190 9.06 -2.19 19.13
CA THR A 190 10.27 -1.50 18.64
C THR A 190 10.50 -1.55 17.12
N THR A 191 9.75 -2.36 16.36
CA THR A 191 9.87 -2.43 14.89
C THR A 191 8.52 -2.57 14.18
N ALA A 192 8.02 -1.47 13.61
CA ALA A 192 6.78 -1.45 12.82
C ALA A 192 6.89 -2.19 11.46
N ALA A 193 8.10 -2.60 11.05
CA ALA A 193 8.42 -3.08 9.71
C ALA A 193 7.71 -4.38 9.26
N ALA A 194 7.07 -5.12 10.17
CA ALA A 194 6.37 -6.36 9.86
C ALA A 194 4.83 -6.27 10.05
N CYS A 195 4.29 -5.09 10.37
CA CYS A 195 2.85 -4.87 10.51
C CYS A 195 2.25 -4.35 9.19
N SER A 196 2.19 -5.23 8.18
CA SER A 196 1.65 -4.91 6.84
C SER A 196 0.11 -4.98 6.74
N GLY A 197 -0.59 -5.10 7.86
CA GLY A 197 -2.05 -5.05 7.92
C GLY A 197 -2.58 -3.71 7.42
N ASN A 198 -3.61 -3.72 6.58
CA ASN A 198 -4.24 -2.48 6.13
C ASN A 198 -5.00 -1.82 7.30
N ALA A 199 -5.12 -0.49 7.26
CA ALA A 199 -5.75 0.29 8.33
C ALA A 199 -7.24 -0.05 8.57
N ALA A 200 -7.93 -0.63 7.58
CA ALA A 200 -9.33 -1.02 7.70
C ALA A 200 -9.54 -2.37 8.43
N THR A 201 -8.49 -3.17 8.62
CA THR A 201 -8.52 -4.40 9.44
C THR A 201 -8.04 -4.20 10.89
N ALA A 202 -7.61 -2.99 11.25
CA ALA A 202 -7.16 -2.65 12.60
C ALA A 202 -8.34 -2.28 13.51
N THR A 203 -9.06 -3.27 14.04
CA THR A 203 -10.29 -3.08 14.84
C THR A 203 -10.10 -2.37 16.19
N SER A 204 -8.86 -2.25 16.68
CA SER A 204 -8.52 -1.48 17.89
C SER A 204 -7.23 -0.69 17.69
N ALA A 205 -7.34 0.53 17.13
CA ALA A 205 -6.25 1.50 17.07
C ALA A 205 -5.96 2.11 18.46
N GLY A 206 -5.41 1.31 19.38
CA GLY A 206 -4.77 1.83 20.59
C GLY A 206 -3.66 2.82 20.18
N THR A 207 -3.59 3.99 20.85
CA THR A 207 -2.80 5.15 20.40
C THR A 207 -1.35 4.81 20.07
N LEU A 208 -1.07 4.67 18.78
CA LEU A 208 0.23 4.25 18.25
C LEU A 208 1.25 5.38 18.47
N SER A 209 2.06 5.25 19.51
CA SER A 209 3.09 6.22 19.91
C SER A 209 4.34 6.15 19.03
N VAL A 210 4.17 5.87 17.74
CA VAL A 210 5.20 5.87 16.71
C VAL A 210 4.77 6.89 15.67
N THR A 211 5.59 7.93 15.46
CA THR A 211 5.38 8.91 14.39
C THR A 211 5.58 8.25 13.03
N LEU A 212 4.51 7.65 12.51
CA LEU A 212 4.46 7.22 11.11
C LEU A 212 4.71 8.46 10.23
N PRO A 213 5.67 8.44 9.30
CA PRO A 213 5.89 9.58 8.42
C PRO A 213 4.69 9.76 7.49
N ILE A 214 4.32 11.02 7.24
CA ILE A 214 3.18 11.42 6.39
C ILE A 214 3.25 10.75 5.00
N SER A 215 4.46 10.61 4.45
CA SER A 215 4.76 9.91 3.17
C SER A 215 4.47 8.40 3.16
N LYS A 216 4.00 7.83 4.29
CA LYS A 216 3.50 6.46 4.44
C LYS A 216 2.07 6.42 5.01
N GLY A 217 1.30 7.50 4.88
CA GLY A 217 -0.08 7.61 5.38
C GLY A 217 -0.20 7.96 6.87
N GLY A 218 0.90 8.37 7.50
CA GLY A 218 1.03 8.54 8.95
C GLY A 218 0.38 9.79 9.55
N THR A 219 -0.88 10.09 9.25
CA THR A 219 -1.60 11.21 9.91
C THR A 219 -2.16 10.83 11.28
N GLY A 220 -2.45 9.55 11.52
CA GLY A 220 -3.12 9.07 12.74
C GLY A 220 -4.53 9.64 12.97
N ALA A 221 -5.06 10.38 11.99
CA ALA A 221 -6.15 11.31 12.17
C ALA A 221 -7.50 10.69 11.78
N THR A 222 -8.44 10.64 12.73
CA THR A 222 -9.81 10.16 12.53
C THR A 222 -10.75 11.23 11.94
N THR A 223 -10.27 12.45 11.72
CA THR A 223 -11.04 13.57 11.14
C THR A 223 -10.21 14.38 10.16
N ALA A 224 -10.85 15.02 9.18
CA ALA A 224 -10.17 15.84 8.18
C ALA A 224 -9.40 17.03 8.79
N ALA A 225 -9.92 17.65 9.86
CA ALA A 225 -9.23 18.75 10.55
C ALA A 225 -7.89 18.30 11.16
N ALA A 226 -7.83 17.08 11.71
CA ALA A 226 -6.59 16.51 12.24
C ALA A 226 -5.60 16.10 11.13
N VAL A 227 -6.09 15.67 9.95
CA VAL A 227 -5.24 15.44 8.76
C VAL A 227 -4.55 16.73 8.31
N LEU A 228 -5.31 17.82 8.16
CA LEU A 228 -4.80 19.14 7.77
C LEU A 228 -3.78 19.65 8.79
N THR A 229 -4.09 19.58 10.09
CA THR A 229 -3.18 19.96 11.17
C THR A 229 -1.87 19.16 11.13
N ALA A 230 -1.94 17.84 10.90
CA ALA A 230 -0.75 16.98 10.78
C ALA A 230 0.12 17.30 9.55
N LEU A 231 -0.48 17.86 8.49
CA LEU A 231 0.23 18.36 7.30
C LEU A 231 0.83 19.77 7.48
N GLY A 232 0.64 20.40 8.64
CA GLY A 232 1.01 21.80 8.88
C GLY A 232 0.06 22.81 8.22
N ILE A 233 -1.11 22.36 7.74
CA ILE A 233 -2.13 23.19 7.11
C ILE A 233 -3.12 23.64 8.19
N SER A 234 -3.16 24.94 8.47
CA SER A 234 -4.07 25.53 9.48
C SER A 234 -5.49 25.79 8.97
N SER A 235 -5.71 25.70 7.65
CA SER A 235 -7.03 25.88 7.02
C SER A 235 -8.02 24.81 7.46
N THR A 236 -9.29 25.18 7.54
CA THR A 236 -10.42 24.25 7.71
C THR A 236 -10.78 23.57 6.39
N ALA A 237 -11.56 22.47 6.48
CA ALA A 237 -12.17 21.85 5.30
C ALA A 237 -13.08 22.82 4.52
N THR A 238 -13.74 23.75 5.21
CA THR A 238 -14.55 24.80 4.57
C THR A 238 -13.69 25.73 3.73
N GLU A 239 -12.57 26.23 4.26
CA GLU A 239 -11.65 27.11 3.52
C GLU A 239 -11.01 26.39 2.33
N LEU A 240 -10.60 25.14 2.48
CA LEU A 240 -10.09 24.31 1.38
C LEU A 240 -11.14 24.12 0.27
N ASN A 241 -12.41 23.91 0.62
CA ASN A 241 -13.51 23.82 -0.36
C ASN A 241 -13.83 25.17 -1.05
N HIS A 242 -13.29 26.30 -0.59
CA HIS A 242 -13.35 27.59 -1.30
C HIS A 242 -12.11 27.83 -2.20
N LEU A 243 -11.05 27.04 -2.04
CA LEU A 243 -9.90 27.04 -2.97
C LEU A 243 -10.18 26.18 -4.21
N ASP A 244 -11.02 25.15 -4.08
CA ASP A 244 -11.49 24.37 -5.23
C ASP A 244 -12.31 25.26 -6.18
N GLY A 245 -11.89 25.31 -7.45
CA GLY A 245 -12.43 26.21 -8.46
C GLY A 245 -11.74 27.60 -8.57
N ILE A 246 -10.78 27.97 -7.71
CA ILE A 246 -9.97 29.17 -7.92
C ILE A 246 -8.96 28.92 -9.05
N THR A 247 -9.07 29.70 -10.13
CA THR A 247 -8.16 29.63 -11.29
C THR A 247 -6.98 30.59 -11.24
N ALA A 248 -6.86 31.41 -10.19
CA ALA A 248 -5.83 32.43 -10.06
C ALA A 248 -4.43 31.81 -9.88
N THR A 249 -3.46 32.35 -10.61
CA THR A 249 -2.04 31.98 -10.49
C THR A 249 -1.40 32.58 -9.22
N LEU A 250 -0.24 32.06 -8.82
CA LEU A 250 0.56 32.63 -7.73
C LEU A 250 0.90 34.11 -7.96
N THR A 251 1.11 34.53 -9.21
CA THR A 251 1.34 35.93 -9.57
C THR A 251 0.13 36.81 -9.27
N GLU A 252 -1.08 36.34 -9.59
CA GLU A 252 -2.32 37.06 -9.32
C GLU A 252 -2.66 37.09 -7.82
N LEU A 253 -2.38 35.99 -7.10
CA LEU A 253 -2.54 35.93 -5.65
C LEU A 253 -1.57 36.88 -4.93
N ASN A 254 -0.34 37.02 -5.43
CA ASN A 254 0.63 37.99 -4.90
C ASN A 254 0.23 39.46 -5.15
N TYR A 255 -0.69 39.75 -6.09
CA TYR A 255 -1.25 41.10 -6.25
C TYR A 255 -2.36 41.43 -5.24
N VAL A 256 -2.88 40.44 -4.51
CA VAL A 256 -3.82 40.68 -3.39
C VAL A 256 -3.18 40.60 -2.01
N ASP A 257 -1.86 40.39 -1.93
CA ASP A 257 -1.12 40.66 -0.70
C ASP A 257 -1.19 42.16 -0.33
N GLY A 258 -1.30 42.47 0.96
CA GLY A 258 -1.53 43.83 1.47
C GLY A 258 -2.93 44.42 1.23
N VAL A 259 -3.88 43.68 0.63
CA VAL A 259 -5.28 44.12 0.42
C VAL A 259 -6.06 44.08 1.74
N THR A 260 -6.08 45.19 2.48
CA THR A 260 -6.69 45.30 3.83
C THR A 260 -8.22 45.41 3.88
N SER A 261 -8.89 45.49 2.73
CA SER A 261 -10.35 45.58 2.62
C SER A 261 -10.82 45.08 1.25
N PRO A 262 -12.09 44.66 1.09
CA PRO A 262 -12.57 44.07 -0.17
C PRO A 262 -12.23 44.91 -1.39
N ILE A 263 -11.74 44.25 -2.45
CA ILE A 263 -11.20 44.90 -3.66
C ILE A 263 -12.22 45.88 -4.26
N GLN A 264 -13.51 45.51 -4.29
CA GLN A 264 -14.57 46.39 -4.77
C GLN A 264 -14.71 47.68 -3.93
N THR A 265 -14.50 47.63 -2.62
CA THR A 265 -14.51 48.83 -1.76
C THR A 265 -13.34 49.76 -2.11
N GLN A 266 -12.16 49.20 -2.36
CA GLN A 266 -10.98 49.98 -2.76
C GLN A 266 -11.12 50.58 -4.17
N ILE A 267 -11.71 49.84 -5.10
CA ILE A 267 -12.09 50.34 -6.43
C ILE A 267 -13.13 51.46 -6.29
N ASN A 268 -14.20 51.25 -5.53
CA ASN A 268 -15.25 52.25 -5.32
C ASN A 268 -14.72 53.54 -4.66
N ALA A 269 -13.66 53.47 -3.86
CA ALA A 269 -13.00 54.65 -3.28
C ALA A 269 -12.06 55.37 -4.26
N LYS A 270 -11.39 54.64 -5.16
CA LYS A 270 -10.42 55.20 -6.13
C LYS A 270 -11.07 55.66 -7.45
N ALA A 271 -12.15 55.02 -7.85
CA ALA A 271 -12.93 55.30 -9.06
C ALA A 271 -14.43 55.01 -8.84
N PRO A 272 -15.14 55.84 -8.05
CA PRO A 272 -16.61 55.80 -7.95
C PRO A 272 -17.30 55.76 -9.32
N VAL A 273 -18.37 54.96 -9.45
CA VAL A 273 -19.20 54.89 -10.68
C VAL A 273 -19.90 56.23 -10.96
N ALA A 274 -20.23 56.99 -9.92
CA ALA A 274 -20.77 58.35 -10.01
C ALA A 274 -19.79 59.35 -9.38
N SER A 275 -19.46 60.42 -10.12
CA SER A 275 -18.62 61.54 -9.66
C SER A 275 -17.25 61.14 -9.06
N PRO A 276 -16.40 60.36 -9.78
CA PRO A 276 -15.08 59.99 -9.29
C PRO A 276 -14.17 61.22 -9.12
N THR A 277 -13.61 61.39 -7.92
CA THR A 277 -12.70 62.49 -7.58
C THR A 277 -11.25 62.04 -7.68
N PHE A 278 -10.61 62.33 -8.82
CA PHE A 278 -9.19 62.05 -9.02
C PHE A 278 -8.32 63.19 -8.45
N THR A 279 -7.37 62.87 -7.59
CA THR A 279 -6.48 63.85 -6.92
C THR A 279 -5.23 64.22 -7.73
N GLY A 280 -5.02 63.60 -8.89
CA GLY A 280 -3.89 63.84 -9.80
C GLY A 280 -4.33 64.37 -11.17
N LYS A 281 -3.34 64.69 -12.03
CA LYS A 281 -3.59 65.14 -13.41
C LYS A 281 -4.24 64.01 -14.24
N VAL A 282 -5.56 64.07 -14.41
CA VAL A 282 -6.28 63.23 -15.37
C VAL A 282 -5.81 63.59 -16.79
N THR A 283 -5.48 62.57 -17.58
CA THR A 283 -5.12 62.71 -19.00
C THR A 283 -5.99 61.75 -19.81
N ALA A 284 -6.76 62.28 -20.76
CA ALA A 284 -7.64 61.51 -21.65
C ALA A 284 -7.49 62.03 -23.09
N SER A 285 -7.75 61.17 -24.07
CA SER A 285 -7.73 61.52 -25.50
C SER A 285 -8.92 62.40 -25.91
N SER A 286 -10.06 62.24 -25.23
CA SER A 286 -11.22 63.11 -25.30
C SER A 286 -12.01 63.05 -23.99
N PHE A 287 -12.84 64.08 -23.76
CA PHE A 287 -13.85 64.08 -22.70
C PHE A 287 -15.23 64.20 -23.35
N SER A 288 -16.21 63.46 -22.84
CA SER A 288 -17.61 63.54 -23.29
C SER A 288 -18.48 63.97 -22.11
N GLY A 289 -19.27 65.03 -22.29
CA GLY A 289 -20.01 65.69 -21.22
C GLY A 289 -19.42 67.04 -20.82
N ALA A 290 -20.09 67.73 -19.89
CA ALA A 290 -19.69 69.05 -19.40
C ALA A 290 -18.71 68.94 -18.22
N LEU A 291 -17.59 69.68 -18.27
CA LEU A 291 -16.68 69.84 -17.14
C LEU A 291 -17.23 70.91 -16.19
N SER A 292 -17.94 70.49 -15.14
CA SER A 292 -18.40 71.36 -14.06
C SER A 292 -17.31 71.52 -12.99
N GLY A 293 -16.67 72.69 -12.94
CA GLY A 293 -15.63 73.01 -11.96
C GLY A 293 -15.10 74.44 -12.12
N ASN A 294 -14.16 74.84 -11.26
CA ASN A 294 -13.54 76.16 -11.35
C ASN A 294 -12.55 76.21 -12.54
N ALA A 295 -13.05 76.62 -13.71
CA ALA A 295 -12.27 76.71 -14.94
C ALA A 295 -11.09 77.71 -14.88
N ALA A 296 -11.01 78.58 -13.86
CA ALA A 296 -9.99 79.62 -13.73
C ALA A 296 -8.55 79.10 -13.60
N THR A 297 -8.34 77.83 -13.23
CA THR A 297 -7.00 77.22 -13.09
C THR A 297 -6.65 76.23 -14.19
N ALA A 298 -7.55 75.99 -15.16
CA ALA A 298 -7.26 75.15 -16.31
C ALA A 298 -6.65 75.98 -17.44
N SER A 299 -5.35 75.83 -17.70
CA SER A 299 -4.57 76.57 -18.72
C SER A 299 -5.09 76.45 -20.16
N ASN A 300 -6.07 75.57 -20.37
CA ASN A 300 -6.70 75.19 -21.62
C ASN A 300 -8.25 75.31 -21.58
N ALA A 301 -8.82 76.00 -20.58
CA ALA A 301 -10.25 76.38 -20.58
C ALA A 301 -10.62 77.46 -21.61
N SER A 302 -9.65 77.99 -22.38
CA SER A 302 -9.85 78.92 -23.50
C SER A 302 -10.40 78.24 -24.77
N LEU A 303 -11.37 77.32 -24.60
CA LEU A 303 -11.93 76.47 -25.66
C LEU A 303 -13.45 76.64 -25.86
N LEU A 304 -13.94 77.88 -25.70
CA LEU A 304 -14.95 78.38 -26.64
C LEU A 304 -14.27 78.56 -28.00
N ASN A 305 -14.15 77.44 -28.74
CA ASN A 305 -13.56 77.32 -30.07
C ASN A 305 -12.18 77.97 -30.26
N GLY A 306 -11.25 77.71 -29.32
CA GLY A 306 -9.81 77.95 -29.48
C GLY A 306 -9.39 79.42 -29.57
N SER A 307 -10.30 80.35 -29.28
CA SER A 307 -10.07 81.78 -29.40
C SER A 307 -9.76 82.39 -28.04
N THR A 308 -8.63 83.09 -27.95
CA THR A 308 -8.32 83.95 -26.79
C THR A 308 -9.34 85.10 -26.69
N ALA A 309 -9.45 85.73 -25.51
CA ALA A 309 -10.30 86.91 -25.33
C ALA A 309 -9.99 88.04 -26.35
N ALA A 310 -8.72 88.19 -26.74
CA ALA A 310 -8.31 89.13 -27.79
C ALA A 310 -8.85 88.77 -29.18
N GLN A 311 -8.92 87.47 -29.53
CA GLN A 311 -9.51 87.01 -30.79
C GLN A 311 -11.04 87.15 -30.80
N LEU A 312 -11.71 86.95 -29.67
CA LEU A 312 -13.15 87.23 -29.55
C LEU A 312 -13.47 88.72 -29.77
N ILE A 313 -12.65 89.61 -29.20
CA ILE A 313 -12.75 91.06 -29.43
C ILE A 313 -12.45 91.39 -30.91
N ALA A 314 -11.41 90.82 -31.51
CA ALA A 314 -11.07 91.07 -32.91
C ALA A 314 -12.19 90.63 -33.89
N ALA A 315 -12.78 89.45 -33.67
CA ALA A 315 -13.83 88.90 -34.53
C ALA A 315 -15.14 89.70 -34.52
N ALA A 316 -15.42 90.44 -33.45
CA ALA A 316 -16.63 91.25 -33.29
C ALA A 316 -16.49 92.71 -33.79
N GLY A 317 -15.42 93.06 -34.51
CA GLY A 317 -15.13 94.45 -34.88
C GLY A 317 -14.71 95.28 -33.66
N GLY A 318 -13.81 94.73 -32.84
CA GLY A 318 -13.56 95.08 -31.44
C GLY A 318 -13.64 96.55 -31.03
N VAL A 319 -14.65 96.86 -30.22
CA VAL A 319 -14.70 98.06 -29.38
C VAL A 319 -13.70 97.89 -28.23
N VAL A 320 -12.78 98.84 -28.06
CA VAL A 320 -11.77 98.85 -26.98
C VAL A 320 -12.10 99.85 -25.86
N ALA A 321 -13.00 100.81 -26.11
CA ALA A 321 -13.61 101.66 -25.10
C ALA A 321 -14.92 102.25 -25.63
N GLN A 322 -15.92 102.43 -24.77
CA GLN A 322 -17.18 103.10 -25.13
C GLN A 322 -17.78 103.87 -23.97
N ASN A 323 -18.54 104.91 -24.29
CA ASN A 323 -19.48 105.60 -23.40
C ASN A 323 -20.80 105.72 -24.15
N LEU A 324 -21.85 105.07 -23.67
CA LEU A 324 -23.17 105.04 -24.33
C LEU A 324 -24.13 106.14 -23.83
N GLY A 325 -23.59 107.19 -23.19
CA GLY A 325 -24.36 108.37 -22.77
C GLY A 325 -24.84 109.26 -23.92
N VAL A 326 -25.62 110.29 -23.57
CA VAL A 326 -26.19 111.28 -24.52
C VAL A 326 -25.10 111.97 -25.35
N ASN A 327 -23.96 112.25 -24.71
CA ASN A 327 -22.72 112.66 -25.37
C ASN A 327 -21.74 111.50 -25.19
N GLY A 328 -21.64 110.66 -26.22
CA GLY A 328 -21.09 109.31 -26.14
C GLY A 328 -20.12 108.98 -27.28
N TYR A 329 -19.39 107.88 -27.13
CA TYR A 329 -18.41 107.43 -28.12
C TYR A 329 -18.27 105.91 -28.14
N VAL A 330 -17.79 105.41 -29.27
CA VAL A 330 -17.26 104.06 -29.46
C VAL A 330 -15.88 104.19 -30.10
N LYS A 331 -14.86 103.62 -29.42
CA LYS A 331 -13.49 103.53 -29.92
C LYS A 331 -13.19 102.09 -30.33
N PHE A 332 -12.73 101.92 -31.56
CA PHE A 332 -12.39 100.64 -32.16
C PHE A 332 -10.89 100.32 -32.03
N PHE A 333 -10.55 99.03 -32.09
CA PHE A 333 -9.18 98.53 -31.90
C PHE A 333 -8.16 99.10 -32.90
N ASN A 334 -8.61 99.44 -34.12
CA ASN A 334 -7.81 100.08 -35.17
C ASN A 334 -7.53 101.57 -34.92
N GLY A 335 -7.99 102.12 -33.79
CA GLY A 335 -7.84 103.52 -33.43
C GLY A 335 -8.97 104.43 -33.93
N PHE A 336 -9.84 103.95 -34.83
CA PHE A 336 -11.02 104.70 -35.28
C PHE A 336 -11.97 104.95 -34.12
N ILE A 337 -12.57 106.14 -34.11
CA ILE A 337 -13.47 106.61 -33.07
C ILE A 337 -14.70 107.21 -33.75
N VAL A 338 -15.88 106.75 -33.35
CA VAL A 338 -17.17 107.39 -33.64
C VAL A 338 -17.65 108.04 -32.34
N GLN A 339 -18.05 109.30 -32.39
CA GLN A 339 -18.65 110.00 -31.25
C GLN A 339 -19.93 110.71 -31.68
N TRP A 340 -20.81 110.96 -30.71
CA TRP A 340 -22.04 111.71 -30.90
C TRP A 340 -22.30 112.59 -29.69
N GLY A 341 -23.15 113.60 -29.88
CA GLY A 341 -23.62 114.42 -28.77
C GLY A 341 -24.82 115.26 -29.13
N ARG A 342 -25.60 115.60 -28.09
CA ARG A 342 -26.56 116.70 -28.14
C ARG A 342 -25.87 117.96 -27.66
N TRP A 343 -26.10 119.06 -28.36
CA TRP A 343 -25.63 120.38 -27.97
C TRP A 343 -26.74 121.42 -28.07
N LYS A 344 -26.46 122.60 -27.54
CA LYS A 344 -27.32 123.78 -27.63
C LYS A 344 -26.55 124.84 -28.38
N VAL A 345 -27.08 125.27 -29.52
CA VAL A 345 -26.57 126.45 -30.21
C VAL A 345 -26.82 127.66 -29.30
N ASN A 346 -25.76 128.41 -29.04
CA ASN A 346 -25.81 129.61 -28.23
C ASN A 346 -25.93 130.83 -29.15
N SER A 347 -26.74 131.81 -28.74
CA SER A 347 -26.88 133.10 -29.44
C SER A 347 -25.65 134.00 -29.22
N GLY A 348 -24.50 133.60 -29.76
CA GLY A 348 -23.23 134.30 -29.61
C GLY A 348 -22.19 133.82 -30.62
N TRP A 349 -21.42 134.75 -31.16
CA TRP A 349 -20.41 134.46 -32.18
C TRP A 349 -19.25 133.64 -31.60
N ASN A 350 -18.86 132.57 -32.30
CA ASN A 350 -17.71 131.70 -31.98
C ASN A 350 -17.85 130.91 -30.66
N THR A 351 -18.95 130.20 -30.47
CA THR A 351 -19.04 129.17 -29.41
C THR A 351 -18.45 127.83 -29.87
N LYS A 352 -18.09 126.95 -28.92
CA LYS A 352 -17.37 125.69 -29.19
C LYS A 352 -18.07 124.52 -28.54
N THR A 353 -18.47 123.53 -29.34
CA THR A 353 -19.02 122.27 -28.83
C THR A 353 -17.93 121.21 -28.79
N ALA A 354 -17.63 120.73 -27.57
CA ALA A 354 -16.61 119.73 -27.31
C ALA A 354 -17.09 118.30 -27.58
N PHE A 355 -16.18 117.45 -28.05
CA PHE A 355 -16.40 116.02 -28.20
C PHE A 355 -16.26 115.26 -26.86
N PRO A 356 -16.94 114.11 -26.66
CA PRO A 356 -16.83 113.29 -25.45
C PRO A 356 -15.40 112.88 -25.10
N ILE A 357 -14.57 112.60 -26.12
CA ILE A 357 -13.12 112.43 -26.00
C ILE A 357 -12.40 113.19 -27.13
N GLY A 358 -11.14 113.56 -26.91
CA GLY A 358 -10.29 114.04 -27.99
C GLY A 358 -9.87 112.90 -28.93
N PHE A 359 -9.95 113.14 -30.24
CA PHE A 359 -9.23 112.33 -31.23
C PHE A 359 -7.72 112.50 -31.01
N LYS A 360 -6.92 111.46 -31.28
CA LYS A 360 -5.47 111.52 -31.06
C LYS A 360 -4.76 112.32 -32.16
N ASN A 361 -5.24 112.25 -33.39
CA ASN A 361 -4.57 112.78 -34.58
C ASN A 361 -5.49 113.69 -35.38
N ALA A 362 -6.69 113.22 -35.73
CA ALA A 362 -7.60 113.97 -36.60
C ALA A 362 -9.08 113.69 -36.34
N CYS A 363 -9.90 114.74 -36.42
CA CYS A 363 -11.31 114.62 -36.80
C CYS A 363 -11.38 114.56 -38.34
N LEU A 364 -12.09 113.58 -38.89
CA LEU A 364 -12.21 113.35 -40.34
C LEU A 364 -13.52 113.91 -40.92
N SER A 365 -14.61 113.87 -40.15
CA SER A 365 -15.90 114.44 -40.58
C SER A 365 -16.78 114.73 -39.37
N VAL A 366 -17.43 115.91 -39.37
CA VAL A 366 -18.53 116.28 -38.47
C VAL A 366 -19.80 116.37 -39.32
N ASN A 367 -20.83 115.63 -38.94
CA ASN A 367 -22.18 115.79 -39.48
C ASN A 367 -23.08 116.39 -38.39
N LEU A 368 -23.80 117.45 -38.76
CA LEU A 368 -24.71 118.19 -37.87
C LEU A 368 -26.16 117.90 -38.26
N SER A 369 -27.07 117.88 -37.29
CA SER A 369 -28.50 117.69 -37.51
C SER A 369 -29.32 118.39 -36.41
N VAL A 370 -30.54 118.81 -36.73
CA VAL A 370 -31.46 119.46 -35.78
C VAL A 370 -32.84 118.81 -35.85
N TYR A 371 -33.43 118.57 -34.70
CA TYR A 371 -34.79 118.04 -34.56
C TYR A 371 -35.80 119.19 -34.37
N TYR A 372 -36.68 119.38 -35.35
CA TYR A 372 -37.79 120.34 -35.28
C TYR A 372 -39.07 119.63 -34.83
N ALA A 373 -39.47 119.83 -33.58
CA ALA A 373 -40.66 119.18 -33.01
C ALA A 373 -41.97 119.46 -33.81
N ASN A 374 -42.07 120.63 -34.45
CA ASN A 374 -43.27 121.08 -35.17
C ASN A 374 -43.10 121.16 -36.70
N GLY A 375 -42.18 120.38 -37.30
CA GLY A 375 -42.37 119.88 -38.67
C GLY A 375 -41.95 120.75 -39.87
N THR A 376 -41.27 121.89 -39.71
CA THR A 376 -40.69 122.65 -40.85
C THR A 376 -39.21 122.98 -40.64
N PRO A 377 -38.29 122.45 -41.48
CA PRO A 377 -36.88 122.87 -41.46
C PRO A 377 -36.73 124.20 -42.22
N THR A 378 -36.13 125.21 -41.57
CA THR A 378 -36.01 126.57 -42.12
C THR A 378 -34.57 127.08 -42.22
N SER A 379 -33.57 126.26 -41.87
CA SER A 379 -32.15 126.63 -41.90
C SER A 379 -31.24 125.40 -41.88
N ASP A 380 -30.14 125.50 -42.62
CA ASP A 380 -29.00 124.57 -42.56
C ASP A 380 -28.11 124.82 -41.32
N LEU A 381 -27.37 123.80 -40.90
CA LEU A 381 -26.37 123.88 -39.83
C LEU A 381 -24.96 123.88 -40.41
N TYR A 382 -24.12 124.79 -39.96
CA TYR A 382 -22.72 124.89 -40.39
C TYR A 382 -21.76 124.99 -39.18
N TYR A 383 -20.51 124.59 -39.41
CA TYR A 383 -19.38 124.86 -38.53
C TYR A 383 -18.30 125.60 -39.35
N THR A 384 -17.54 126.51 -38.72
CA THR A 384 -16.46 127.26 -39.40
C THR A 384 -15.12 126.54 -39.35
N SER A 385 -14.89 125.73 -38.32
CA SER A 385 -13.63 125.03 -38.08
C SER A 385 -13.88 123.77 -37.26
N VAL A 386 -12.98 122.80 -37.39
CA VAL A 386 -12.97 121.59 -36.56
C VAL A 386 -11.55 121.27 -36.10
N GLY A 387 -11.39 121.03 -34.79
CA GLY A 387 -10.16 120.56 -34.18
C GLY A 387 -10.31 119.15 -33.63
N ILE A 388 -9.24 118.59 -33.05
CA ILE A 388 -9.25 117.23 -32.48
C ILE A 388 -10.12 117.05 -31.22
N LYS A 389 -10.68 118.12 -30.65
CA LYS A 389 -11.44 118.11 -29.38
C LYS A 389 -12.81 118.81 -29.44
N TYR A 390 -13.09 119.58 -30.48
CA TYR A 390 -14.30 120.40 -30.62
C TYR A 390 -14.49 120.82 -32.08
N PHE A 391 -15.69 121.31 -32.41
CA PHE A 391 -15.93 122.16 -33.58
C PHE A 391 -16.34 123.58 -33.15
N ASP A 392 -16.06 124.56 -34.01
CA ASP A 392 -16.43 125.96 -33.83
C ASP A 392 -17.79 126.21 -34.49
N GLU A 393 -18.73 126.76 -33.71
CA GLU A 393 -20.13 126.92 -34.08
C GLU A 393 -20.38 128.24 -34.83
N THR A 394 -20.93 128.15 -36.04
CA THR A 394 -21.57 129.30 -36.70
C THR A 394 -23.03 129.39 -36.28
N GLY A 395 -23.46 130.56 -35.82
CA GLY A 395 -24.84 130.77 -35.39
C GLY A 395 -25.85 130.49 -36.52
N ILE A 396 -26.92 129.77 -36.20
CA ILE A 396 -27.96 129.43 -37.17
C ILE A 396 -28.68 130.71 -37.63
N TYR A 397 -28.94 130.85 -38.93
CA TYR A 397 -29.79 131.89 -39.50
C TYR A 397 -31.31 131.65 -39.25
N ALA A 398 -31.67 131.08 -38.10
CA ALA A 398 -33.04 130.72 -37.73
C ALA A 398 -33.67 131.79 -36.83
N GLY A 399 -34.82 132.33 -37.27
CA GLY A 399 -35.60 133.34 -36.53
C GLY A 399 -36.36 132.83 -35.31
N THR A 400 -35.93 131.75 -34.66
CA THR A 400 -36.60 131.16 -33.50
C THR A 400 -35.60 130.75 -32.41
N ASN A 401 -35.79 131.28 -31.20
CA ASN A 401 -34.97 130.94 -30.03
C ASN A 401 -35.29 129.50 -29.56
N SER A 402 -34.55 128.50 -30.06
CA SER A 402 -34.65 127.13 -29.54
C SER A 402 -33.99 127.06 -28.15
N THR A 403 -34.83 127.05 -27.11
CA THR A 403 -34.39 126.90 -25.71
C THR A 403 -33.80 125.52 -25.42
N ASP A 404 -34.04 124.56 -26.29
CA ASP A 404 -33.94 123.13 -26.03
C ASP A 404 -32.76 122.50 -26.79
N ASN A 405 -32.17 121.45 -26.21
CA ASN A 405 -30.96 120.79 -26.75
C ASN A 405 -31.27 119.89 -27.96
N ASN A 406 -31.85 120.46 -29.01
CA ASN A 406 -32.37 119.76 -30.18
C ASN A 406 -31.39 119.70 -31.37
N CYS A 407 -30.14 120.12 -31.17
CA CYS A 407 -29.06 119.92 -32.14
C CYS A 407 -28.23 118.68 -31.76
N PHE A 408 -27.90 117.86 -32.75
CA PHE A 408 -27.24 116.57 -32.65
C PHE A 408 -26.06 116.51 -33.61
N TYR A 409 -24.88 116.12 -33.14
CA TYR A 409 -23.75 115.83 -34.02
C TYR A 409 -23.40 114.34 -33.98
N ILE A 410 -22.89 113.84 -35.11
CA ILE A 410 -22.08 112.63 -35.17
C ILE A 410 -20.73 112.99 -35.81
N VAL A 411 -19.65 112.51 -35.22
CA VAL A 411 -18.29 112.86 -35.61
C VAL A 411 -17.40 111.63 -35.64
N VAL A 412 -16.53 111.55 -36.64
CA VAL A 412 -15.63 110.41 -36.87
C VAL A 412 -14.18 110.86 -37.02
N GLY A 413 -13.25 110.07 -36.51
CA GLY A 413 -11.82 110.41 -36.46
C GLY A 413 -10.98 109.33 -35.80
N TRP A 414 -9.74 109.66 -35.42
CA TRP A 414 -8.77 108.74 -34.78
C TRP A 414 -7.73 109.48 -33.95
#